data_AF-A0A6A9QJC7-F1
#
_entry.id   AF-A0A6A9QJC7-F1
#
_cell.length_a   1.000
_cell.length_b   1.000
_cell.length_c   1.000
_cell.angle_alpha   90.00
_cell.angle_beta   90.00
_cell.angle_gamma   90.00
#
_symmetry.space_group_name_H-M   'P 1'
#
loop_
_entity.id
_entity.type
_entity.pdbx_description
1 polymer ?
#
loop_
_entity_poly.entity_id
_entity_poly.type
_entity_poly.pdbx_seq_one_letter_code
_entity_poly.pdbx_strand_id
1 'polypeptide(L)'
;MSVREILSSLKDPDPRKRKNAWNAVERMKNDNLFPLIKSRLYLRSLLWNSLEGIREDAWSHLDLLVYLNVKGIERTLKARSDTIKWSAWQRVNLLVEKGIVDWGYIYSVRDSYWRLLKSRYPTIRKKAWKLFQKLVKEGIFTEKDKPRYMNLLKAEKASIRVTAWKNALSTRLFSKEELRNMLPYLQELTKEDSKVKLEAEKIIHELS
;
A
#
# COMPACT_ATOMS: atom_id res chain seq x y z
N MET A 1 14.31 -2.34 33.40
CA MET A 1 13.80 -1.35 32.44
C MET A 1 12.35 -1.07 32.81
N SER A 2 12.00 0.19 33.03
CA SER A 2 10.62 0.58 33.32
C SER A 2 9.72 0.36 32.10
N VAL A 3 8.41 0.22 32.31
CA VAL A 3 7.42 0.16 31.20
C VAL A 3 7.59 1.34 30.24
N ARG A 4 7.85 2.54 30.78
CA ARG A 4 8.00 3.76 29.99
C ARG A 4 9.21 3.67 29.05
N GLU A 5 10.34 3.18 29.55
CA GLU A 5 11.58 2.97 28.76
C GLU A 5 11.41 1.89 27.69
N ILE A 6 10.71 0.81 28.02
CA ILE A 6 10.39 -0.26 27.05
C ILE A 6 9.58 0.35 25.91
N LEU A 7 8.47 1.03 26.23
CA LEU A 7 7.60 1.61 25.22
C LEU A 7 8.32 2.67 24.40
N SER A 8 9.09 3.60 25.00
CA SER A 8 9.82 4.61 24.24
C SER A 8 10.82 3.99 23.26
N SER A 9 11.46 2.89 23.65
CA SER A 9 12.43 2.16 22.82
C SER A 9 11.80 1.50 21.58
N LEU A 10 10.47 1.30 21.53
CA LEU A 10 9.78 0.82 20.33
C LEU A 10 9.82 1.82 19.16
N LYS A 11 10.11 3.10 19.43
CA LYS A 11 10.29 4.14 18.41
C LYS A 11 11.75 4.51 18.16
N ASP A 12 12.70 3.76 18.72
CA ASP A 12 14.12 4.07 18.54
C ASP A 12 14.56 3.83 17.08
N PRO A 13 15.35 4.72 16.46
CA PRO A 13 15.90 4.48 15.12
C PRO A 13 16.74 3.19 15.03
N ASP A 14 17.39 2.77 16.12
CA ASP A 14 18.19 1.55 16.20
C ASP A 14 17.30 0.29 16.25
N PRO A 15 17.35 -0.59 15.20
CA PRO A 15 16.60 -1.83 15.19
C PRO A 15 16.91 -2.77 16.37
N ARG A 16 18.13 -2.72 16.93
CA ARG A 16 18.52 -3.58 18.06
C ARG A 16 17.77 -3.19 19.33
N LYS A 17 17.65 -1.88 19.59
CA LYS A 17 16.85 -1.38 20.72
C LYS A 17 15.37 -1.70 20.54
N ARG A 18 14.83 -1.52 19.34
CA ARG A 18 13.43 -1.92 19.05
C ARG A 18 13.20 -3.41 19.26
N LYS A 19 14.11 -4.27 18.79
CA LYS A 19 14.03 -5.72 18.99
C LYS A 19 14.01 -6.08 20.48
N ASN A 20 14.90 -5.49 21.28
CA ASN A 20 14.93 -5.72 22.72
C ASN A 20 13.65 -5.23 23.42
N ALA A 21 13.11 -4.09 22.96
CA ALA A 21 11.85 -3.55 23.47
C ALA A 21 10.67 -4.46 23.13
N TRP A 22 10.56 -4.96 21.90
CA TRP A 22 9.52 -5.92 21.51
C TRP A 22 9.61 -7.23 22.28
N ASN A 23 10.82 -7.76 22.51
CA ASN A 23 11.02 -8.93 23.36
C ASN A 23 10.50 -8.69 24.79
N ALA A 24 10.72 -7.49 25.34
CA ALA A 24 10.20 -7.13 26.66
C ALA A 24 8.68 -7.00 26.66
N VAL A 25 8.09 -6.44 25.60
CA VAL A 25 6.63 -6.37 25.41
C VAL A 25 6.00 -7.75 25.37
N GLU A 26 6.60 -8.72 24.67
CA GLU A 26 6.09 -10.09 24.63
C GLU A 26 6.17 -10.78 25.99
N ARG A 27 7.20 -10.52 26.80
CA ARG A 27 7.23 -11.00 28.19
C ARG A 27 6.11 -10.37 29.02
N MET A 28 5.91 -9.05 28.90
CA MET A 28 4.82 -8.35 29.58
C MET A 28 3.43 -8.91 29.23
N LYS A 29 3.23 -9.36 27.99
CA LYS A 29 1.98 -10.01 27.57
C LYS A 29 1.66 -11.25 28.43
N ASN A 30 2.69 -12.00 28.83
CA ASN A 30 2.56 -13.21 29.64
C ASN A 30 2.50 -12.91 31.14
N ASP A 31 3.26 -11.91 31.60
CA ASP A 31 3.44 -11.64 33.04
C ASP A 31 2.39 -10.65 33.58
N ASN A 32 2.25 -9.49 32.95
CA ASN A 32 1.33 -8.43 33.37
C ASN A 32 0.90 -7.58 32.17
N LEU A 33 -0.31 -7.84 31.69
CA LEU A 33 -0.87 -7.22 30.50
C LEU A 33 -1.32 -5.76 30.71
N PHE A 34 -1.57 -5.35 31.96
CA PHE A 34 -2.22 -4.08 32.29
C PHE A 34 -1.52 -2.83 31.69
N PRO A 35 -0.18 -2.72 31.71
CA PRO A 35 0.50 -1.59 31.08
C PRO A 35 0.30 -1.55 29.56
N LEU A 36 0.26 -2.71 28.88
CA LEU A 36 0.03 -2.79 27.44
C LEU A 36 -1.40 -2.38 27.08
N ILE A 37 -2.38 -2.74 27.91
CA ILE A 37 -3.77 -2.30 27.78
C ILE A 37 -3.87 -0.77 27.83
N LYS A 38 -3.21 -0.14 28.81
CA LYS A 38 -3.17 1.33 28.93
C LYS A 38 -2.47 2.00 27.74
N SER A 39 -1.55 1.31 27.08
CA SER A 39 -0.75 1.83 25.97
C SER A 39 -1.21 1.39 24.58
N ARG A 40 -2.42 0.83 24.43
CA ARG A 40 -2.98 0.39 23.14
C ARG A 40 -2.91 1.45 22.03
N LEU A 41 -3.25 2.71 22.35
CA LEU A 41 -3.19 3.80 21.38
C LEU A 41 -1.75 4.15 20.99
N TYR A 42 -0.82 4.03 21.94
CA TYR A 42 0.60 4.20 21.66
C TYR A 42 1.11 3.09 20.73
N LEU A 43 0.82 1.82 21.05
CA LEU A 43 1.21 0.67 20.22
C LEU A 43 0.62 0.81 18.80
N ARG A 44 -0.66 1.20 18.70
CA ARG A 44 -1.29 1.54 17.43
C ARG A 44 -0.49 2.60 16.66
N SER A 45 -0.06 3.67 17.33
CA SER A 45 0.67 4.78 16.70
C SER A 45 1.97 4.35 16.00
N LEU A 46 2.54 3.19 16.34
CA LEU A 46 3.73 2.66 15.68
C LEU A 46 3.47 2.35 14.20
N LEU A 47 2.25 1.93 13.85
CA LEU A 47 1.82 1.73 12.45
C LEU A 47 1.73 3.04 11.64
N TRP A 48 1.70 4.20 12.32
CA TRP A 48 1.70 5.54 11.72
C TRP A 48 3.06 6.22 11.79
N ASN A 49 4.10 5.53 12.27
CA ASN A 49 5.42 6.14 12.40
C ASN A 49 5.98 6.53 11.01
N SER A 50 6.79 7.60 10.94
CA SER A 50 7.44 8.02 9.70
C SER A 50 8.54 7.05 9.24
N LEU A 51 9.26 6.44 10.19
CA LEU A 51 10.30 5.45 9.90
C LEU A 51 9.67 4.11 9.51
N GLU A 52 10.09 3.58 8.35
CA GLU A 52 9.60 2.31 7.82
C GLU A 52 9.88 1.16 8.78
N GLY A 53 11.10 1.06 9.32
CA GLY A 53 11.46 0.00 10.27
C GLY A 53 10.53 -0.10 11.50
N ILE A 54 10.10 1.03 12.07
CA ILE A 54 9.17 1.02 13.20
C ILE A 54 7.79 0.48 12.77
N ARG A 55 7.31 0.87 11.59
CA ARG A 55 6.03 0.36 11.07
C ARG A 55 6.12 -1.13 10.78
N GLU A 56 7.21 -1.58 10.15
CA GLU A 56 7.43 -2.98 9.83
C GLU A 56 7.49 -3.85 11.09
N ASP A 57 8.14 -3.37 12.15
CA ASP A 57 8.15 -4.06 13.45
C ASP A 57 6.76 -4.08 14.09
N ALA A 58 5.98 -3.01 13.98
CA ALA A 58 4.60 -2.99 14.48
C ALA A 58 3.69 -3.96 13.69
N TRP A 59 3.90 -4.08 12.38
CA TRP A 59 3.19 -5.05 11.55
C TRP A 59 3.58 -6.50 11.85
N SER A 60 4.84 -6.78 12.19
CA SER A 60 5.26 -8.14 12.56
C SER A 60 4.69 -8.58 13.91
N HIS A 61 4.30 -7.64 14.77
CA HIS A 61 3.64 -7.89 16.05
C HIS A 61 2.14 -7.61 16.01
N LEU A 62 1.51 -7.68 14.83
CA LEU A 62 0.07 -7.40 14.66
C LEU A 62 -0.81 -8.27 15.56
N ASP A 63 -0.40 -9.51 15.83
CA ASP A 63 -1.10 -10.44 16.73
C ASP A 63 -1.25 -9.90 18.14
N LEU A 64 -0.24 -9.19 18.65
CA LEU A 64 -0.35 -8.51 19.95
C LEU A 64 -1.40 -7.40 19.89
N LEU A 65 -1.43 -6.60 18.83
CA LEU A 65 -2.41 -5.52 18.68
C LEU A 65 -3.84 -6.07 18.62
N VAL A 66 -4.03 -7.20 17.91
CA VAL A 66 -5.32 -7.91 17.83
C VAL A 66 -5.70 -8.48 19.20
N TYR A 67 -4.77 -9.14 19.88
CA TYR A 67 -4.96 -9.67 21.23
C TYR A 67 -5.36 -8.58 22.24
N LEU A 68 -4.75 -7.41 22.12
CA LEU A 68 -5.09 -6.23 22.91
C LEU A 68 -6.36 -5.52 22.44
N ASN A 69 -7.09 -6.02 21.44
CA ASN A 69 -8.29 -5.41 20.87
C ASN A 69 -8.07 -3.92 20.48
N VAL A 70 -6.92 -3.64 19.86
CA VAL A 70 -6.56 -2.29 19.42
C VAL A 70 -7.45 -1.88 18.24
N LYS A 71 -8.27 -0.85 18.44
CA LYS A 71 -9.18 -0.32 17.42
C LYS A 71 -8.49 0.68 16.49
N GLY A 72 -8.98 0.78 15.26
CA GLY A 72 -8.57 1.85 14.33
C GLY A 72 -7.33 1.53 13.50
N ILE A 73 -6.88 0.26 13.46
CA ILE A 73 -5.77 -0.23 12.63
C ILE A 73 -6.12 -0.07 11.15
N GLU A 74 -7.36 -0.37 10.78
CA GLU A 74 -7.90 -0.29 9.42
C GLU A 74 -7.81 1.12 8.81
N ARG A 75 -7.75 2.16 9.66
CA ARG A 75 -7.60 3.55 9.23
C ARG A 75 -6.27 3.80 8.50
N THR A 76 -5.26 2.93 8.67
CA THR A 76 -4.00 3.00 7.90
C THR A 76 -4.24 2.86 6.39
N LEU A 77 -5.23 2.08 5.96
CA LEU A 77 -5.60 1.91 4.54
C LEU A 77 -6.05 3.22 3.89
N LYS A 78 -6.59 4.16 4.68
CA LYS A 78 -7.05 5.48 4.24
C LYS A 78 -6.12 6.62 4.67
N ALA A 79 -4.93 6.32 5.18
CA ALA A 79 -4.02 7.34 5.70
C ALA A 79 -3.65 8.41 4.65
N ARG A 80 -3.54 9.67 5.08
CA ARG A 80 -3.11 10.76 4.18
C ARG A 80 -1.71 10.51 3.62
N SER A 81 -0.78 10.05 4.46
CA SER A 81 0.57 9.69 4.05
C SER A 81 0.57 8.51 3.08
N ASP A 82 1.24 8.67 1.95
CA ASP A 82 1.37 7.59 0.96
C ASP A 82 2.25 6.44 1.45
N THR A 83 3.22 6.69 2.33
CA THR A 83 4.08 5.63 2.91
C THR A 83 3.33 4.73 3.89
N ILE A 84 2.52 5.34 4.77
CA ILE A 84 1.66 4.61 5.73
C ILE A 84 0.59 3.83 4.96
N LYS A 85 -0.07 4.50 4.02
CA LYS A 85 -1.10 3.89 3.17
C LYS A 85 -0.55 2.70 2.39
N TRP A 86 0.59 2.86 1.72
CA TRP A 86 1.25 1.77 1.00
C TRP A 86 1.59 0.58 1.91
N SER A 87 2.17 0.85 3.09
CA SER A 87 2.55 -0.18 4.06
C SER A 87 1.36 -1.01 4.54
N ALA A 88 0.18 -0.38 4.69
CA ALA A 88 -1.07 -1.06 5.01
C ALA A 88 -1.63 -1.86 3.84
N TRP A 89 -1.63 -1.29 2.63
CA TRP A 89 -2.18 -1.98 1.45
C TRP A 89 -1.39 -3.23 1.05
N GLN A 90 -0.09 -3.31 1.35
CA GLN A 90 0.67 -4.54 1.20
C GLN A 90 0.18 -5.69 2.10
N ARG A 91 -0.58 -5.37 3.15
CA ARG A 91 -0.98 -6.28 4.23
C ARG A 91 -2.48 -6.49 4.28
N VAL A 92 -3.20 -6.16 3.21
CA VAL A 92 -4.66 -6.31 3.14
C VAL A 92 -5.09 -7.74 3.49
N ASN A 93 -4.43 -8.75 2.92
CA ASN A 93 -4.78 -10.15 3.19
C ASN A 93 -4.57 -10.49 4.67
N LEU A 94 -3.47 -10.01 5.27
CA LEU A 94 -3.21 -10.18 6.70
C LEU A 94 -4.26 -9.48 7.57
N LEU A 95 -4.69 -8.27 7.19
CA LEU A 95 -5.75 -7.55 7.92
C LEU A 95 -7.08 -8.33 7.89
N VAL A 96 -7.40 -8.97 6.76
CA VAL A 96 -8.59 -9.82 6.62
C VAL A 96 -8.44 -11.12 7.41
N GLU A 97 -7.31 -11.81 7.27
CA GLU A 97 -6.99 -13.05 7.98
C GLU A 97 -7.10 -12.88 9.50
N LYS A 98 -6.61 -11.74 10.02
CA LYS A 98 -6.67 -11.42 11.46
C LYS A 98 -8.01 -10.86 11.92
N GLY A 99 -9.02 -10.78 11.06
CA GLY A 99 -10.36 -10.28 11.39
C GLY A 99 -10.40 -8.79 11.75
N ILE A 100 -9.38 -8.01 11.35
CA ILE A 100 -9.35 -6.55 11.58
C ILE A 100 -10.34 -5.86 10.64
N VAL A 101 -10.51 -6.40 9.44
CA VAL A 101 -11.46 -5.97 8.41
C VAL A 101 -12.00 -7.19 7.67
N ASP A 102 -13.13 -7.04 6.98
CA ASP A 102 -13.59 -8.01 5.99
C ASP A 102 -13.30 -7.51 4.55
N TRP A 103 -13.59 -8.36 3.56
CA TRP A 103 -13.42 -8.00 2.15
C TRP A 103 -14.35 -6.86 1.71
N GLY A 104 -15.57 -6.77 2.26
CA GLY A 104 -16.51 -5.68 1.98
C GLY A 104 -15.91 -4.31 2.33
N TYR A 105 -15.27 -4.21 3.50
CA TYR A 105 -14.53 -3.03 3.92
C TYR A 105 -13.41 -2.71 2.94
N ILE A 106 -12.58 -3.70 2.57
CA ILE A 106 -11.48 -3.50 1.60
C ILE A 106 -12.01 -2.92 0.30
N TYR A 107 -13.08 -3.50 -0.26
CA TYR A 107 -13.70 -3.01 -1.49
C TYR A 107 -14.21 -1.58 -1.37
N SER A 108 -14.79 -1.21 -0.22
CA SER A 108 -15.30 0.14 0.06
C SER A 108 -14.20 1.22 0.15
N VAL A 109 -12.95 0.83 0.45
CA VAL A 109 -11.84 1.78 0.65
C VAL A 109 -10.83 1.81 -0.50
N ARG A 110 -11.06 1.05 -1.59
CA ARG A 110 -10.17 0.99 -2.78
C ARG A 110 -9.83 2.35 -3.35
N ASP A 111 -10.72 3.33 -3.20
CA ASP A 111 -10.50 4.75 -3.50
C ASP A 111 -9.18 5.32 -2.98
N SER A 112 -8.82 4.93 -1.77
CA SER A 112 -7.57 5.33 -1.15
C SER A 112 -6.35 4.79 -1.92
N TYR A 113 -6.43 3.56 -2.44
CA TYR A 113 -5.36 2.91 -3.18
C TYR A 113 -5.09 3.59 -4.52
N TRP A 114 -6.15 3.99 -5.24
CA TRP A 114 -6.02 4.68 -6.53
C TRP A 114 -5.17 5.96 -6.44
N ARG A 115 -5.09 6.57 -5.25
CA ARG A 115 -4.19 7.71 -5.00
C ARG A 115 -2.72 7.32 -5.01
N LEU A 116 -2.36 6.11 -4.56
CA LEU A 116 -0.97 5.62 -4.56
C LEU A 116 -0.40 5.48 -5.97
N LEU A 117 -1.23 5.08 -6.94
CA LEU A 117 -0.84 4.98 -8.36
C LEU A 117 -0.44 6.35 -8.96
N LYS A 118 -0.87 7.43 -8.31
CA LYS A 118 -0.57 8.82 -8.65
C LYS A 118 0.32 9.51 -7.60
N SER A 119 0.92 8.75 -6.67
CA SER A 119 1.77 9.30 -5.60
C SER A 119 2.83 10.25 -6.15
N ARG A 120 3.08 11.36 -5.44
CA ARG A 120 4.15 12.31 -5.79
C ARG A 120 5.53 11.68 -5.62
N TYR A 121 5.68 10.78 -4.64
CA TYR A 121 6.91 10.02 -4.39
C TYR A 121 7.09 8.91 -5.43
N PRO A 122 8.11 8.98 -6.32
CA PRO A 122 8.28 8.01 -7.39
C PRO A 122 8.49 6.58 -6.91
N THR A 123 9.19 6.40 -5.78
CA THR A 123 9.43 5.08 -5.16
C THR A 123 8.14 4.42 -4.70
N ILE A 124 7.27 5.15 -4.00
CA ILE A 124 5.95 4.66 -3.60
C ILE A 124 5.07 4.40 -4.81
N ARG A 125 5.06 5.30 -5.80
CA ARG A 125 4.30 5.11 -7.04
C ARG A 125 4.71 3.82 -7.76
N LYS A 126 6.01 3.57 -7.91
CA LYS A 126 6.54 2.33 -8.52
C LYS A 126 6.14 1.09 -7.71
N LYS A 127 6.28 1.12 -6.39
CA LYS A 127 5.87 0.02 -5.50
C LYS A 127 4.35 -0.23 -5.58
N ALA A 128 3.55 0.83 -5.65
CA ALA A 128 2.09 0.74 -5.77
C ALA A 128 1.66 0.09 -7.09
N TRP A 129 2.23 0.48 -8.23
CA TRP A 129 1.91 -0.19 -9.50
C TRP A 129 2.23 -1.70 -9.47
N LYS A 130 3.37 -2.10 -8.89
CA LYS A 130 3.69 -3.53 -8.72
C LYS A 130 2.67 -4.27 -7.84
N LEU A 131 2.30 -3.66 -6.71
CA LEU A 131 1.30 -4.24 -5.82
C LEU A 131 -0.07 -4.30 -6.51
N PHE A 132 -0.45 -3.31 -7.32
CA PHE A 132 -1.72 -3.29 -8.03
C PHE A 132 -1.87 -4.52 -8.92
N GLN A 133 -0.82 -4.92 -9.63
CA GLN A 133 -0.84 -6.15 -10.43
C GLN A 133 -1.17 -7.39 -9.59
N LYS A 134 -0.59 -7.48 -8.39
CA LYS A 134 -0.89 -8.56 -7.43
C LYS A 134 -2.35 -8.49 -6.97
N LEU A 135 -2.83 -7.30 -6.59
CA LEU A 135 -4.20 -7.09 -6.12
C LEU A 135 -5.25 -7.36 -7.22
N VAL A 136 -4.94 -7.11 -8.50
CA VAL A 136 -5.81 -7.52 -9.63
C VAL A 136 -5.86 -9.04 -9.74
N LYS A 137 -4.71 -9.73 -9.66
CA LYS A 137 -4.66 -11.20 -9.71
C LYS A 137 -5.42 -11.85 -8.55
N GLU A 138 -5.42 -11.20 -7.38
CA GLU A 138 -6.17 -11.62 -6.20
C GLU A 138 -7.67 -11.24 -6.26
N GLY A 139 -8.14 -10.61 -7.34
CA GLY A 139 -9.55 -10.22 -7.49
C GLY A 139 -9.97 -9.04 -6.63
N ILE A 140 -9.02 -8.31 -6.01
CA ILE A 140 -9.32 -7.11 -5.23
C ILE A 140 -9.70 -5.94 -6.16
N PHE A 141 -9.07 -5.88 -7.33
CA PHE A 141 -9.47 -5.02 -8.44
C PHE A 141 -9.95 -5.88 -9.59
N THR A 142 -11.09 -5.52 -10.15
CA THR A 142 -11.83 -6.32 -11.14
C THR A 142 -12.28 -5.44 -12.30
N GLU A 143 -12.97 -6.01 -13.28
CA GLU A 143 -13.50 -5.25 -14.42
C GLU A 143 -14.38 -4.06 -14.02
N LYS A 144 -15.05 -4.13 -12.86
CA LYS A 144 -15.83 -3.00 -12.30
C LYS A 144 -14.99 -1.74 -12.07
N ASP A 145 -13.67 -1.89 -11.99
CA ASP A 145 -12.71 -0.80 -11.79
C ASP A 145 -12.17 -0.21 -13.11
N LYS A 146 -12.49 -0.79 -14.27
CA LYS A 146 -12.07 -0.31 -15.60
C LYS A 146 -12.33 1.19 -15.80
N PRO A 147 -13.52 1.76 -15.49
CA PRO A 147 -13.77 3.19 -15.73
C PRO A 147 -12.78 4.10 -15.00
N ARG A 148 -12.36 3.71 -13.79
CA ARG A 148 -11.38 4.48 -13.03
C ARG A 148 -9.97 4.30 -13.54
N TYR A 149 -9.61 3.09 -13.96
CA TYR A 149 -8.32 2.84 -14.58
C TYR A 149 -8.17 3.60 -15.90
N MET A 150 -9.24 3.75 -16.69
CA MET A 150 -9.22 4.54 -17.93
C MET A 150 -8.79 5.99 -17.69
N ASN A 151 -9.14 6.59 -16.55
CA ASN A 151 -8.65 7.92 -16.18
C ASN A 151 -7.11 7.98 -16.04
N LEU A 152 -6.44 6.86 -15.74
CA LEU A 152 -4.98 6.77 -15.70
C LEU A 152 -4.40 6.59 -17.11
N LEU A 153 -5.07 5.84 -17.99
CA LEU A 153 -4.69 5.69 -19.41
C LEU A 153 -4.78 7.01 -20.19
N LYS A 154 -5.61 7.94 -19.70
CA LYS A 154 -5.80 9.30 -20.25
C LYS A 154 -5.17 10.40 -19.40
N ALA A 155 -4.35 10.04 -18.41
CA ALA A 155 -3.82 11.01 -17.46
C ALA A 155 -2.99 12.09 -18.15
N GLU A 156 -3.20 13.36 -17.81
CA GLU A 156 -2.43 14.50 -18.35
C GLU A 156 -0.91 14.31 -18.15
N LYS A 157 -0.51 13.84 -16.97
CA LYS A 157 0.89 13.56 -16.67
C LYS A 157 1.39 12.33 -17.44
N ALA A 158 2.19 12.56 -18.47
CA ALA A 158 2.79 11.55 -19.35
C ALA A 158 3.40 10.33 -18.61
N SER A 159 4.18 10.58 -17.55
CA SER A 159 4.77 9.49 -16.73
C SER A 159 3.75 8.60 -16.02
N ILE A 160 2.59 9.13 -15.61
CA ILE A 160 1.49 8.33 -15.05
C ILE A 160 0.82 7.56 -16.18
N ARG A 161 0.52 8.25 -17.29
CA ARG A 161 -0.14 7.67 -18.46
C ARG A 161 0.61 6.45 -18.99
N VAL A 162 1.88 6.59 -19.33
CA VAL A 162 2.70 5.49 -19.87
C VAL A 162 2.85 4.33 -18.90
N THR A 163 2.93 4.62 -17.59
CA THR A 163 2.98 3.58 -16.56
C THR A 163 1.65 2.80 -16.50
N ALA A 164 0.52 3.49 -16.62
CA ALA A 164 -0.79 2.86 -16.67
C ALA A 164 -0.95 1.97 -17.90
N TRP A 165 -0.49 2.40 -19.07
CA TRP A 165 -0.50 1.58 -20.28
C TRP A 165 0.34 0.30 -20.12
N LYS A 166 1.57 0.43 -19.63
CA LYS A 166 2.45 -0.72 -19.34
C LYS A 166 1.82 -1.72 -18.38
N ASN A 167 1.15 -1.21 -17.33
CA ASN A 167 0.48 -2.08 -16.37
C ASN A 167 -0.80 -2.69 -16.94
N ALA A 168 -1.52 -2.01 -17.85
CA ALA A 168 -2.74 -2.54 -18.46
C ALA A 168 -2.47 -3.75 -19.34
N LEU A 169 -1.30 -3.84 -19.96
CA LEU A 169 -0.85 -5.04 -20.66
C LEU A 169 -0.53 -6.19 -19.70
N SER A 170 0.00 -5.88 -18.51
CA SER A 170 0.40 -6.86 -17.50
C SER A 170 -0.76 -7.37 -16.65
N THR A 171 -1.72 -6.50 -16.38
CA THR A 171 -2.96 -6.82 -15.68
C THR A 171 -3.98 -7.16 -16.73
N ARG A 172 -4.47 -8.40 -16.79
CA ARG A 172 -5.54 -8.84 -17.73
C ARG A 172 -6.91 -8.17 -17.48
N LEU A 173 -6.89 -6.97 -16.91
CA LEU A 173 -8.01 -6.11 -16.65
C LEU A 173 -8.58 -5.56 -17.95
N PHE A 174 -7.79 -5.40 -19.02
CA PHE A 174 -8.27 -4.99 -20.34
C PHE A 174 -7.92 -6.04 -21.39
N SER A 175 -8.78 -6.20 -22.39
CA SER A 175 -8.42 -6.93 -23.60
C SER A 175 -7.48 -6.08 -24.46
N LYS A 176 -6.70 -6.73 -25.35
CA LYS A 176 -5.86 -6.00 -26.31
C LYS A 176 -6.70 -5.11 -27.24
N GLU A 177 -7.92 -5.54 -27.58
CA GLU A 177 -8.84 -4.77 -28.43
C GLU A 177 -9.35 -3.50 -27.71
N GLU A 178 -9.73 -3.60 -26.44
CA GLU A 178 -10.09 -2.44 -25.63
C GLU A 178 -8.94 -1.42 -25.57
N LEU A 179 -7.71 -1.90 -25.42
CA LEU A 179 -6.51 -1.05 -25.43
C LEU A 179 -6.24 -0.44 -26.82
N ARG A 180 -6.42 -1.19 -27.92
CA ARG A 180 -6.31 -0.68 -29.29
C ARG A 180 -7.25 0.49 -29.55
N ASN A 181 -8.50 0.38 -29.09
CA ASN A 181 -9.51 1.44 -29.22
C ASN A 181 -9.14 2.74 -28.48
N MET A 182 -8.18 2.68 -27.55
CA MET A 182 -7.69 3.84 -26.79
C MET A 182 -6.30 4.32 -27.24
N LEU A 183 -5.72 3.75 -28.30
CA LEU A 183 -4.39 4.10 -28.79
C LEU A 183 -4.15 5.60 -29.04
N PRO A 184 -5.13 6.42 -29.48
CA PRO A 184 -4.91 7.85 -29.66
C PRO A 184 -4.31 8.54 -28.42
N TYR A 185 -4.74 8.16 -27.20
CA TYR A 185 -4.21 8.73 -25.95
C TYR A 185 -2.75 8.34 -25.67
N LEU A 186 -2.29 7.20 -26.19
CA LEU A 186 -0.90 6.76 -26.09
C LEU A 186 -0.04 7.38 -27.19
N GLN A 187 -0.56 7.50 -28.42
CA GLN A 187 0.09 8.16 -29.55
C GLN A 187 0.39 9.64 -29.28
N GLU A 188 -0.45 10.33 -28.50
CA GLU A 188 -0.12 11.69 -28.03
C GLU A 188 1.23 11.77 -27.31
N LEU A 189 1.67 10.71 -26.63
CA LEU A 189 2.94 10.67 -25.91
C LEU A 189 4.17 10.51 -26.82
N THR A 190 3.99 10.24 -28.11
CA THR A 190 5.11 10.05 -29.06
C THR A 190 5.49 11.34 -29.81
N LYS A 191 4.75 12.44 -29.58
CA LYS A 191 4.96 13.72 -30.27
C LYS A 191 6.25 14.44 -29.85
N GLU A 192 6.70 14.24 -28.62
CA GLU A 192 7.89 14.88 -28.07
C GLU A 192 8.97 13.84 -27.78
N ASP A 193 10.22 14.15 -28.13
CA ASP A 193 11.34 13.25 -27.89
C ASP A 193 11.63 13.12 -26.39
N SER A 194 11.44 11.93 -25.85
CA SER A 194 11.53 11.68 -24.41
C SER A 194 11.66 10.19 -24.09
N LYS A 195 12.10 9.88 -22.87
CA LYS A 195 12.03 8.49 -22.35
C LYS A 195 10.59 7.94 -22.35
N VAL A 196 9.59 8.82 -22.27
CA VAL A 196 8.18 8.43 -22.31
C VAL A 196 7.78 8.00 -23.72
N LYS A 197 8.22 8.73 -24.75
CA LYS A 197 8.02 8.35 -26.17
C LYS A 197 8.52 6.94 -26.44
N LEU A 198 9.76 6.63 -26.06
CA LEU A 198 10.35 5.30 -26.27
C LEU A 198 9.53 4.18 -25.62
N GLU A 199 9.00 4.41 -24.42
CA GLU A 199 8.13 3.41 -23.77
C GLU A 199 6.74 3.35 -24.42
N ALA A 200 6.19 4.48 -24.89
CA ALA A 200 4.91 4.50 -25.60
C ALA A 200 5.00 3.76 -26.94
N GLU A 201 6.06 3.98 -27.72
CA GLU A 201 6.30 3.28 -28.99
C GLU A 201 6.43 1.77 -28.80
N LYS A 202 7.13 1.31 -27.75
CA LYS A 202 7.20 -0.12 -27.41
C LYS A 202 5.83 -0.71 -27.13
N ILE A 203 4.99 0.00 -26.36
CA ILE A 203 3.64 -0.45 -26.02
C ILE A 203 2.76 -0.48 -27.27
N ILE A 204 2.85 0.54 -28.14
CA ILE A 204 2.14 0.57 -29.42
C ILE A 204 2.54 -0.63 -30.27
N HIS A 205 3.84 -0.92 -30.40
CA HIS A 205 4.34 -2.07 -31.13
C HIS A 205 3.85 -3.41 -30.55
N GLU A 206 3.72 -3.55 -29.22
CA GLU A 206 3.16 -4.76 -28.59
C GLU A 206 1.65 -4.92 -28.81
N LEU A 207 0.95 -3.82 -29.08
CA LEU A 207 -0.48 -3.77 -29.36
C LEU A 207 -0.80 -3.89 -30.85
N SER A 208 0.11 -3.59 -31.77
CA SER A 208 -0.06 -3.89 -33.20
C SER A 208 -0.20 -5.39 -33.41
#